data_AF-A0A8T3LYC6-F1
#
_entry.id   AF-A0A8T3LYC6-F1
#
_cell.length_a   1.000
_cell.length_b   1.000
_cell.length_c   1.000
_cell.angle_alpha   90.00
_cell.angle_beta   90.00
_cell.angle_gamma   90.00
#
_symmetry.space_group_name_H-M   'P 1'
#
loop_
_entity.id
_entity.type
_entity.pdbx_description
1 polymer ?
#
loop_
_entity_poly.entity_id
_entity_poly.type
_entity_poly.pdbx_seq_one_letter_code
_entity_poly.pdbx_strand_id
1 'polypeptide(L)'
;MISRSPRRAPRRLPAALLGLLLLFAVGFTVVRADLLGMGARFDRLTGRFEAIVDPPPDRSTIPTVVVTQEPSPSPSPTPELTAEPSESPTPSPTPVARGPVDVRVVDDQAAVFASQLTEKDCAVAATQMVLTILGLGDTSEAFQQGIKDRIGEWESLDDSLNGGWGPAAVSLALADYGATGYEIRAYASYTDALRDSAIAMTEMDKPVVMFPWWGAHTWVMTGFRADADPTLFADAAVSGAYVLDPWYPRVSSIWGASDGPGNFEDLAELERNWPAFAGPPGYEQIGPGWTRPEGAYPNRDGRFVILIPTTSRDA
;
A
#
# COMPACT_ATOMS: atom_id res chain seq x y z
N MET A 1 -42.27 -36.19 58.68
CA MET A 1 -41.37 -35.01 58.68
C MET A 1 -39.98 -35.46 58.25
N ILE A 2 -39.57 -35.14 57.03
CA ILE A 2 -38.23 -35.47 56.51
C ILE A 2 -37.41 -34.16 56.54
N SER A 3 -36.46 -34.08 57.45
CA SER A 3 -35.55 -32.94 57.59
C SER A 3 -34.50 -32.98 56.47
N ARG A 4 -34.56 -32.04 55.53
CA ARG A 4 -33.51 -31.83 54.51
C ARG A 4 -32.45 -30.89 55.07
N SER A 5 -31.22 -31.39 55.21
CA SER A 5 -30.05 -30.56 55.54
C SER A 5 -29.72 -29.58 54.41
N PRO A 6 -29.31 -28.33 54.71
CA PRO A 6 -28.96 -27.34 53.71
C PRO A 6 -27.62 -27.70 53.05
N ARG A 7 -27.63 -27.87 51.71
CA ARG A 7 -26.41 -27.99 50.91
C ARG A 7 -25.66 -26.67 50.95
N ARG A 8 -24.49 -26.64 51.62
CA ARG A 8 -23.54 -25.53 51.51
C ARG A 8 -23.00 -25.47 50.07
N ALA A 9 -23.23 -24.35 49.40
CA ALA A 9 -22.61 -24.08 48.10
C ALA A 9 -21.07 -24.04 48.26
N PRO A 10 -20.30 -24.64 47.33
CA PRO A 10 -18.85 -24.69 47.43
C PRO A 10 -18.25 -23.28 47.23
N ARG A 11 -17.59 -22.77 48.28
CA ARG A 11 -16.85 -21.50 48.33
C ARG A 11 -15.69 -21.35 47.31
N ARG A 12 -15.54 -22.28 46.36
CA ARG A 12 -14.44 -22.31 45.37
C ARG A 12 -14.75 -21.54 44.09
N LEU A 13 -16.03 -21.29 43.78
CA LEU A 13 -16.46 -20.49 42.63
C LEU A 13 -15.95 -19.04 42.65
N PRO A 14 -16.06 -18.26 43.74
CA PRO A 14 -15.58 -16.88 43.74
C PRO A 14 -14.05 -16.78 43.65
N ALA A 15 -13.30 -17.75 44.19
CA ALA A 15 -11.84 -17.79 44.08
C ALA A 15 -11.39 -18.14 42.65
N ALA A 16 -12.09 -19.05 41.98
CA ALA A 16 -11.82 -19.39 40.58
C ALA A 16 -12.12 -18.20 39.64
N LEU A 17 -13.22 -17.49 39.86
CA LEU A 17 -13.58 -16.28 39.10
C LEU A 17 -12.59 -15.14 39.30
N LEU A 18 -12.13 -14.92 40.54
CA LEU A 18 -11.10 -13.92 40.84
C LEU A 18 -9.75 -14.28 40.23
N GLY A 19 -9.37 -15.58 40.26
CA GLY A 19 -8.17 -16.07 39.60
C GLY A 19 -8.21 -15.88 38.08
N LEU A 20 -9.37 -16.12 37.45
CA LEU A 20 -9.57 -15.91 36.02
C LEU A 20 -9.49 -14.41 35.65
N LEU A 21 -10.12 -13.54 36.46
CA LEU A 21 -10.06 -12.08 36.28
C LEU A 21 -8.64 -11.53 36.42
N LEU A 22 -7.86 -12.04 37.38
CA LEU A 22 -6.46 -11.63 37.57
C LEU A 22 -5.58 -12.14 36.43
N LEU A 23 -5.78 -13.37 35.95
CA LEU A 23 -5.10 -13.88 34.76
C LEU A 23 -5.44 -13.05 33.51
N PHE A 24 -6.70 -12.67 33.37
CA PHE A 24 -7.15 -11.81 32.28
C PHE A 24 -6.54 -10.41 32.38
N ALA A 25 -6.54 -9.80 33.56
CA ALA A 25 -5.95 -8.47 33.79
C ALA A 25 -4.44 -8.45 33.56
N VAL A 26 -3.70 -9.44 34.08
CA VAL A 26 -2.25 -9.58 33.88
C VAL A 26 -1.92 -9.87 32.42
N GLY A 27 -2.67 -10.76 31.77
CA GLY A 27 -2.55 -11.04 30.33
C GLY A 27 -2.79 -9.79 29.48
N PHE A 28 -3.80 -8.99 29.82
CA PHE A 28 -4.13 -7.76 29.12
C PHE A 28 -3.05 -6.68 29.25
N THR A 29 -2.42 -6.53 30.43
CA THR A 29 -1.27 -5.63 30.61
C THR A 29 -0.04 -6.06 29.84
N VAL A 30 0.19 -7.37 29.68
CA VAL A 30 1.33 -7.93 28.94
C VAL A 30 1.16 -7.76 27.43
N VAL A 31 -0.05 -7.94 26.90
CA VAL A 31 -0.39 -7.66 25.49
C VAL A 31 -0.18 -6.17 25.17
N ARG A 32 -0.56 -5.27 26.09
CA ARG A 32 -0.44 -3.81 25.88
C ARG A 32 1.00 -3.30 25.91
N ALA A 33 1.92 -4.01 26.55
CA ALA A 33 3.34 -3.64 26.62
C ALA A 33 4.17 -4.21 25.47
N ASP A 34 3.55 -4.97 24.55
CA ASP A 34 4.18 -5.72 23.46
C ASP A 34 5.44 -6.51 23.86
N LEU A 35 5.52 -6.91 25.13
CA LEU A 35 6.63 -7.67 25.65
C LEU A 35 6.58 -9.05 24.97
N LEU A 36 7.59 -9.35 24.14
CA LEU A 36 7.77 -10.60 23.38
C LEU A 36 6.90 -10.73 22.10
N GLY A 37 6.40 -9.63 21.53
CA GLY A 37 5.58 -9.69 20.30
C GLY A 37 4.21 -10.34 20.52
N MET A 38 3.72 -10.33 21.76
CA MET A 38 2.41 -10.86 22.11
C MET A 38 1.26 -9.98 21.61
N GLY A 39 1.50 -8.67 21.35
CA GLY A 39 0.53 -7.80 20.67
C GLY A 39 0.22 -8.31 19.27
N ALA A 40 1.25 -8.47 18.43
CA ALA A 40 1.10 -8.99 17.07
C ALA A 40 0.48 -10.41 17.01
N ARG A 41 0.71 -11.25 18.03
CA ARG A 41 0.08 -12.57 18.14
C ARG A 41 -1.39 -12.48 18.56
N PHE A 42 -1.72 -11.53 19.43
CA PHE A 42 -3.09 -11.27 19.84
C PHE A 42 -3.90 -10.66 18.70
N ASP A 43 -3.36 -9.67 17.99
CA ASP A 43 -4.02 -9.05 16.82
C ASP A 43 -4.27 -10.07 15.70
N ARG A 44 -3.32 -11.00 15.51
CA ARG A 44 -3.52 -12.14 14.59
C ARG A 44 -4.64 -13.06 15.06
N LEU A 45 -4.75 -13.31 16.37
CA LEU A 45 -5.79 -14.15 16.93
C LEU A 45 -7.17 -13.47 16.80
N THR A 46 -7.27 -12.18 17.13
CA THR A 46 -8.51 -11.41 17.01
C THR A 46 -8.94 -11.29 15.56
N GLY A 47 -8.03 -10.99 14.62
CA GLY A 47 -8.36 -10.93 13.19
C GLY A 47 -8.89 -12.26 12.64
N ARG A 48 -8.36 -13.40 13.12
CA ARG A 48 -8.91 -14.72 12.77
C ARG A 48 -10.30 -14.95 13.35
N PHE A 49 -10.56 -14.50 14.57
CA PHE A 49 -11.91 -14.61 15.17
C PHE A 49 -12.91 -13.71 14.47
N GLU A 50 -12.55 -12.47 14.14
CA GLU A 50 -13.37 -11.54 13.37
C GLU A 50 -13.75 -12.16 12.02
N ALA A 51 -12.78 -12.69 11.27
CA ALA A 51 -13.03 -13.36 9.99
C ALA A 51 -13.90 -14.64 10.09
N ILE A 52 -13.98 -15.27 11.26
CA ILE A 52 -14.90 -16.41 11.49
C ILE A 52 -16.33 -15.94 11.76
N VAL A 53 -16.48 -14.84 12.49
CA VAL A 53 -17.80 -14.31 12.90
C VAL A 53 -18.45 -13.53 11.78
N ASP A 54 -17.67 -12.76 11.03
CA ASP A 54 -18.12 -11.90 9.93
C ASP A 54 -17.08 -11.94 8.81
N PRO A 55 -17.05 -13.03 8.01
CA PRO A 55 -16.09 -13.16 6.94
C PRO A 55 -16.32 -12.08 5.87
N PRO A 56 -15.25 -11.60 5.22
CA PRO A 56 -15.40 -10.72 4.07
C PRO A 56 -16.27 -11.40 3.01
N PRO A 57 -17.08 -10.62 2.29
CA PRO A 57 -17.92 -11.18 1.24
C PRO A 57 -17.05 -11.78 0.12
N ASP A 58 -17.40 -13.01 -0.25
CA ASP A 58 -16.83 -13.70 -1.41
C ASP A 58 -17.49 -13.15 -2.69
N ARG A 59 -16.88 -12.12 -3.26
CA ARG A 59 -17.34 -11.48 -4.50
C ARG A 59 -16.19 -11.14 -5.42
N SER A 60 -16.47 -11.15 -6.72
CA SER A 60 -15.49 -10.72 -7.73
C SER A 60 -15.05 -9.28 -7.47
N THR A 61 -13.76 -9.02 -7.70
CA THR A 61 -13.11 -7.73 -7.51
C THR A 61 -12.10 -7.46 -8.64
N ILE A 62 -11.47 -6.29 -8.62
CA ILE A 62 -10.47 -5.89 -9.62
C ILE A 62 -9.24 -6.81 -9.50
N PRO A 63 -8.79 -7.46 -10.60
CA PRO A 63 -7.65 -8.35 -10.56
C PRO A 63 -6.35 -7.57 -10.39
N THR A 64 -5.36 -8.20 -9.76
CA THR A 64 -3.98 -7.72 -9.76
C THR A 64 -3.26 -8.17 -11.03
N VAL A 65 -2.73 -7.20 -11.79
CA VAL A 65 -1.89 -7.46 -12.95
C VAL A 65 -0.46 -7.73 -12.49
N VAL A 66 0.00 -8.95 -12.68
CA VAL A 66 1.39 -9.33 -12.42
C VAL A 66 2.25 -8.85 -13.58
N VAL A 67 3.12 -7.88 -13.31
CA VAL A 67 4.03 -7.34 -14.32
C VAL A 67 5.24 -8.26 -14.43
N THR A 68 5.43 -8.84 -15.62
CA THR A 68 6.62 -9.60 -15.97
C THR A 68 7.47 -8.70 -16.85
N GLN A 69 8.70 -8.38 -16.44
CA GLN A 69 9.60 -7.62 -17.32
C GLN A 69 9.81 -8.38 -18.63
N GLU A 70 9.74 -7.66 -19.73
CA GLU A 70 10.24 -8.18 -21.00
C GLU A 70 11.78 -8.31 -20.89
N PRO A 71 12.37 -9.45 -21.29
CA PRO A 71 13.81 -9.62 -21.19
C PRO A 71 14.51 -8.50 -21.95
N SER A 72 15.41 -7.78 -21.26
CA SER A 72 16.22 -6.71 -21.85
C SER A 72 16.83 -7.22 -23.17
N PRO A 73 16.68 -6.50 -24.29
CA PRO A 73 17.18 -6.97 -25.57
C PRO A 73 18.68 -7.21 -25.45
N SER A 74 19.08 -8.47 -25.68
CA SER A 74 20.49 -8.82 -25.85
C SER A 74 21.04 -7.94 -26.99
N PRO A 75 22.26 -7.35 -26.87
CA PRO A 75 22.82 -6.53 -27.93
C PRO A 75 22.85 -7.34 -29.22
N SER A 76 21.94 -7.04 -30.14
CA SER A 76 21.90 -7.66 -31.45
C SER A 76 23.21 -7.30 -32.17
N PRO A 77 23.95 -8.27 -32.74
CA PRO A 77 25.16 -7.96 -33.49
C PRO A 77 24.80 -7.00 -34.62
N THR A 78 25.48 -5.86 -34.66
CA THR A 78 25.36 -4.87 -35.73
C THR A 78 25.59 -5.57 -37.08
N PRO A 79 24.59 -5.63 -37.98
CA PRO A 79 24.84 -6.10 -39.32
C PRO A 79 25.76 -5.12 -40.03
N GLU A 80 26.87 -5.62 -40.58
CA GLU A 80 27.78 -4.88 -41.43
C GLU A 80 27.04 -4.54 -42.75
N LEU A 81 26.62 -3.28 -42.89
CA LEU A 81 25.87 -2.79 -44.04
C LEU A 81 26.82 -2.58 -45.23
N THR A 82 26.68 -3.43 -46.25
CA THR A 82 27.16 -3.17 -47.61
C THR A 82 26.38 -2.00 -48.21
N ALA A 83 27.08 -0.93 -48.61
CA ALA A 83 26.47 0.29 -49.12
C ALA A 83 25.97 0.15 -50.58
N GLU A 84 24.68 0.42 -50.80
CA GLU A 84 24.10 0.78 -52.11
C GLU A 84 23.82 2.30 -52.16
N PRO A 85 23.82 2.93 -53.36
CA PRO A 85 23.82 4.39 -53.48
C PRO A 85 22.44 5.04 -53.24
N SER A 86 22.37 5.73 -52.11
CA SER A 86 21.65 6.95 -51.73
C SER A 86 20.43 7.40 -52.56
N GLU A 87 19.24 7.16 -52.00
CA GLU A 87 18.12 8.11 -52.11
C GLU A 87 18.29 9.26 -51.10
N SER A 88 17.53 10.34 -51.33
CA SER A 88 17.53 11.65 -50.66
C SER A 88 17.72 11.59 -49.12
N PRO A 89 18.49 12.51 -48.50
CA PRO A 89 18.70 12.51 -47.05
C PRO A 89 17.37 12.76 -46.33
N THR A 90 16.87 11.72 -45.66
CA THR A 90 15.81 11.86 -44.66
C THR A 90 16.37 12.73 -43.53
N PRO A 91 15.64 13.75 -43.02
CA PRO A 91 16.13 14.54 -41.89
C PRO A 91 16.45 13.60 -40.73
N SER A 92 17.70 13.65 -40.27
CA SER A 92 18.12 12.92 -39.08
C SER A 92 17.36 13.48 -37.88
N PRO A 93 16.70 12.64 -37.05
CA PRO A 93 15.98 13.13 -35.89
C PRO A 93 16.96 13.90 -34.99
N THR A 94 16.55 15.09 -34.55
CA THR A 94 17.33 15.86 -33.58
C THR A 94 17.40 15.04 -32.29
N PRO A 95 18.61 14.74 -31.77
CA PRO A 95 18.74 14.00 -30.53
C PRO A 95 18.01 14.71 -29.38
N VAL A 96 17.16 13.98 -28.67
CA VAL A 96 16.52 14.47 -27.44
C VAL A 96 17.61 14.64 -26.38
N ALA A 97 17.67 15.81 -25.76
CA ALA A 97 18.65 16.09 -24.71
C ALA A 97 18.29 15.32 -23.43
N ARG A 98 19.27 14.59 -22.87
CA ARG A 98 19.16 13.95 -21.55
C ARG A 98 19.43 15.00 -20.46
N GLY A 99 18.56 15.06 -19.44
CA GLY A 99 18.75 15.95 -18.30
C GLY A 99 17.83 15.59 -17.14
N PRO A 100 18.19 15.97 -15.90
CA PRO A 100 17.44 15.61 -14.71
C PRO A 100 16.03 16.20 -14.73
N VAL A 101 15.08 15.45 -14.16
CA VAL A 101 13.67 15.84 -14.03
C VAL A 101 13.22 15.81 -12.57
N ASP A 102 12.35 16.75 -12.20
CA ASP A 102 11.68 16.85 -10.90
C ASP A 102 10.19 17.08 -11.21
N VAL A 103 9.40 16.02 -11.13
CA VAL A 103 7.97 16.02 -11.48
C VAL A 103 7.16 16.04 -10.20
N ARG A 104 6.13 16.89 -10.17
CA ARG A 104 5.15 16.98 -9.08
C ARG A 104 3.75 17.15 -9.66
N VAL A 105 2.81 16.33 -9.21
CA VAL A 105 1.38 16.45 -9.58
C VAL A 105 0.59 17.33 -8.59
N VAL A 106 1.25 17.75 -7.50
CA VAL A 106 0.70 18.62 -6.45
C VAL A 106 1.70 19.74 -6.13
N ASP A 107 1.23 20.98 -6.16
CA ASP A 107 2.02 22.15 -5.77
C ASP A 107 2.05 22.35 -4.24
N ASP A 108 0.87 22.33 -3.60
CA ASP A 108 0.71 22.46 -2.14
C ASP A 108 0.30 21.13 -1.51
N GLN A 109 1.30 20.39 -1.06
CA GLN A 109 1.15 19.07 -0.44
C GLN A 109 0.38 19.12 0.88
N ALA A 110 0.50 20.22 1.62
CA ALA A 110 -0.19 20.39 2.90
C ALA A 110 -1.69 20.61 2.71
N ALA A 111 -2.09 21.27 1.61
CA ALA A 111 -3.50 21.51 1.30
C ALA A 111 -4.30 20.24 0.96
N VAL A 112 -3.63 19.21 0.43
CA VAL A 112 -4.26 17.94 0.02
C VAL A 112 -4.03 16.80 1.02
N PHE A 113 -3.23 17.04 2.06
CA PHE A 113 -2.87 16.03 3.03
C PHE A 113 -4.00 15.74 4.03
N ALA A 114 -4.21 14.45 4.33
CA ALA A 114 -5.07 13.99 5.41
C ALA A 114 -4.37 12.89 6.22
N SER A 115 -4.25 13.09 7.53
CA SER A 115 -3.82 12.04 8.46
C SER A 115 -4.92 10.98 8.56
N GLN A 116 -4.54 9.72 8.79
CA GLN A 116 -5.50 8.68 9.16
C GLN A 116 -6.14 8.96 10.52
N LEU A 117 -7.46 8.71 10.66
CA LEU A 117 -8.20 8.90 11.93
C LEU A 117 -7.72 7.91 13.01
N THR A 118 -7.61 6.64 12.62
CA THR A 118 -7.13 5.56 13.49
C THR A 118 -5.96 4.83 12.86
N GLU A 119 -5.28 3.96 13.62
CA GLU A 119 -4.15 3.15 13.15
C GLU A 119 -4.49 2.22 11.97
N LYS A 120 -5.78 1.97 11.70
CA LYS A 120 -6.25 1.08 10.62
C LYS A 120 -6.75 1.83 9.37
N ASP A 121 -6.75 3.16 9.39
CA ASP A 121 -7.39 3.99 8.35
C ASP A 121 -6.42 4.52 7.29
N CYS A 122 -5.21 3.95 7.16
CA CYS A 122 -4.21 4.42 6.19
C CYS A 122 -4.71 4.38 4.74
N ALA A 123 -5.38 3.31 4.33
CA ALA A 123 -5.92 3.17 2.98
C ALA A 123 -7.10 4.13 2.71
N VAL A 124 -7.93 4.39 3.72
CA VAL A 124 -9.02 5.38 3.65
C VAL A 124 -8.43 6.78 3.46
N ALA A 125 -7.42 7.13 4.26
CA ALA A 125 -6.71 8.39 4.17
C ALA A 125 -6.05 8.58 2.80
N ALA A 126 -5.37 7.54 2.30
CA ALA A 126 -4.77 7.58 0.96
C ALA A 126 -5.82 7.78 -0.13
N THR A 127 -6.95 7.08 -0.05
CA THR A 127 -8.10 7.27 -0.95
C THR A 127 -8.57 8.73 -0.93
N GLN A 128 -8.79 9.29 0.27
CA GLN A 128 -9.18 10.68 0.46
C GLN A 128 -8.16 11.66 -0.16
N MET A 129 -6.87 11.45 0.06
CA MET A 129 -5.82 12.31 -0.48
C MET A 129 -5.81 12.29 -2.02
N VAL A 130 -5.93 11.10 -2.64
CA VAL A 130 -6.07 11.00 -4.10
C VAL A 130 -7.31 11.74 -4.59
N LEU A 131 -8.46 11.56 -3.96
CA LEU A 131 -9.70 12.26 -4.33
C LEU A 131 -9.55 13.77 -4.19
N THR A 132 -8.90 14.24 -3.13
CA THR A 132 -8.64 15.67 -2.92
C THR A 132 -7.70 16.23 -3.98
N ILE A 133 -6.62 15.53 -4.32
CA ILE A 133 -5.70 15.91 -5.40
C ILE A 133 -6.46 16.07 -6.71
N LEU A 134 -7.42 15.19 -6.99
CA LEU A 134 -8.23 15.22 -8.21
C LEU A 134 -9.43 16.19 -8.14
N GLY A 135 -9.60 16.92 -7.03
CA GLY A 135 -10.73 17.86 -6.86
C GLY A 135 -12.09 17.19 -6.66
N LEU A 136 -12.09 15.91 -6.27
CA LEU A 136 -13.27 15.07 -6.05
C LEU A 136 -13.63 14.91 -4.57
N GLY A 137 -12.89 15.56 -3.68
CA GLY A 137 -13.06 15.47 -2.23
C GLY A 137 -12.36 16.60 -1.47
N ASP A 138 -12.36 16.49 -0.15
CA ASP A 138 -11.66 17.40 0.76
C ASP A 138 -10.89 16.64 1.85
N THR A 139 -10.09 17.36 2.64
CA THR A 139 -9.24 16.81 3.71
C THR A 139 -9.94 16.70 5.08
N SER A 140 -11.26 16.84 5.14
CA SER A 140 -11.99 16.77 6.41
C SER A 140 -12.10 15.35 6.98
N GLU A 141 -12.11 15.23 8.30
CA GLU A 141 -12.35 13.95 8.98
C GLU A 141 -13.72 13.37 8.62
N ALA A 142 -14.72 14.22 8.37
CA ALA A 142 -16.06 13.80 8.00
C ALA A 142 -16.08 13.10 6.62
N PHE A 143 -15.32 13.61 5.66
CA PHE A 143 -15.19 12.98 4.35
C PHE A 143 -14.47 11.63 4.45
N GLN A 144 -13.39 11.56 5.24
CA GLN A 144 -12.68 10.32 5.52
C GLN A 144 -13.58 9.27 6.17
N GLN A 145 -14.37 9.68 7.17
CA GLN A 145 -15.33 8.80 7.84
C GLN A 145 -16.41 8.33 6.86
N GLY A 146 -16.90 9.20 5.99
CA GLY A 146 -17.87 8.83 4.95
C GLY A 146 -17.33 7.77 3.98
N ILE A 147 -16.05 7.88 3.56
CA ILE A 147 -15.40 6.84 2.75
C ILE A 147 -15.31 5.53 3.56
N LYS A 148 -14.85 5.62 4.82
CA LYS A 148 -14.68 4.46 5.71
C LYS A 148 -15.98 3.68 5.92
N ASP A 149 -17.10 4.37 6.14
CA ASP A 149 -18.40 3.76 6.43
C ASP A 149 -18.96 2.96 5.24
N ARG A 150 -18.41 3.17 4.04
CA ARG A 150 -18.83 2.52 2.79
C ARG A 150 -17.99 1.30 2.40
N ILE A 151 -17.05 0.86 3.24
CA ILE A 151 -16.16 -0.27 2.93
C ILE A 151 -16.92 -1.55 2.50
N GLY A 152 -18.11 -1.79 3.06
CA GLY A 152 -18.97 -2.93 2.67
C GLY A 152 -19.40 -2.93 1.20
N GLU A 153 -19.21 -1.83 0.47
CA GLU A 153 -19.47 -1.73 -0.96
C GLU A 153 -18.33 -2.31 -1.81
N TRP A 154 -17.08 -2.28 -1.30
CA TRP A 154 -15.87 -2.55 -2.10
C TRP A 154 -15.02 -3.72 -1.60
N GLU A 155 -15.13 -4.08 -0.32
CA GLU A 155 -14.31 -5.16 0.23
C GLU A 155 -14.64 -6.52 -0.41
N SER A 156 -13.64 -7.37 -0.54
CA SER A 156 -13.80 -8.74 -1.03
C SER A 156 -12.78 -9.64 -0.35
N LEU A 157 -13.16 -10.90 -0.13
CA LEU A 157 -12.27 -11.94 0.38
C LEU A 157 -11.00 -12.09 -0.46
N ASP A 158 -11.11 -11.99 -1.79
CA ASP A 158 -9.97 -12.09 -2.71
C ASP A 158 -8.99 -10.92 -2.58
N ASP A 159 -9.47 -9.77 -2.10
CA ASP A 159 -8.66 -8.56 -1.92
C ASP A 159 -8.05 -8.45 -0.52
N SER A 160 -8.79 -8.88 0.50
CA SER A 160 -8.37 -8.89 1.90
C SER A 160 -9.02 -10.05 2.66
N LEU A 161 -8.24 -11.02 3.12
CA LEU A 161 -8.75 -12.22 3.79
C LEU A 161 -9.35 -11.95 5.17
N ASN A 162 -8.98 -10.84 5.80
CA ASN A 162 -9.60 -10.35 7.04
C ASN A 162 -10.55 -9.16 6.80
N GLY A 163 -10.85 -8.85 5.54
CA GLY A 163 -11.79 -7.80 5.15
C GLY A 163 -11.18 -6.42 5.16
N GLY A 164 -12.01 -5.43 4.89
CA GLY A 164 -11.56 -4.05 4.84
C GLY A 164 -10.76 -3.70 3.58
N TRP A 165 -9.75 -2.87 3.76
CA TRP A 165 -9.12 -2.11 2.67
C TRP A 165 -7.90 -2.81 2.07
N GLY A 166 -8.10 -3.55 0.98
CA GLY A 166 -7.03 -3.96 0.07
C GLY A 166 -6.91 -3.03 -1.15
N PRO A 167 -5.93 -3.28 -2.06
CA PRO A 167 -5.72 -2.48 -3.25
C PRO A 167 -6.93 -2.38 -4.17
N ALA A 168 -7.73 -3.45 -4.27
CA ALA A 168 -8.94 -3.42 -5.08
C ALA A 168 -10.04 -2.57 -4.43
N ALA A 169 -10.20 -2.65 -3.11
CA ALA A 169 -11.13 -1.78 -2.38
C ALA A 169 -10.77 -0.29 -2.56
N VAL A 170 -9.49 0.07 -2.50
CA VAL A 170 -9.02 1.44 -2.81
C VAL A 170 -9.40 1.84 -4.24
N SER A 171 -9.11 1.00 -5.23
CA SER A 171 -9.42 1.31 -6.64
C SER A 171 -10.92 1.45 -6.91
N LEU A 172 -11.73 0.55 -6.35
CA LEU A 172 -13.19 0.60 -6.47
C LEU A 172 -13.77 1.85 -5.80
N ALA A 173 -13.26 2.23 -4.62
CA ALA A 173 -13.65 3.46 -3.95
C ALA A 173 -13.28 4.69 -4.80
N LEU A 174 -12.06 4.75 -5.34
CA LEU A 174 -11.67 5.83 -6.25
C LEU A 174 -12.63 5.95 -7.44
N ALA A 175 -12.91 4.83 -8.12
CA ALA A 175 -13.82 4.82 -9.26
C ALA A 175 -15.24 5.29 -8.90
N ASP A 176 -15.76 4.87 -7.74
CA ASP A 176 -17.10 5.23 -7.27
C ASP A 176 -17.24 6.73 -6.95
N TYR A 177 -16.14 7.37 -6.50
CA TYR A 177 -16.07 8.83 -6.31
C TYR A 177 -15.65 9.59 -7.58
N GLY A 178 -15.58 8.92 -8.73
CA GLY A 178 -15.30 9.54 -10.04
C GLY A 178 -13.82 9.52 -10.46
N ALA A 179 -12.90 9.07 -9.61
CA ALA A 179 -11.50 8.88 -9.95
C ALA A 179 -11.29 7.52 -10.65
N THR A 180 -11.81 7.39 -11.87
CA THR A 180 -11.69 6.14 -12.66
C THR A 180 -10.28 5.95 -13.24
N GLY A 181 -10.02 4.78 -13.85
CA GLY A 181 -8.77 4.51 -14.55
C GLY A 181 -7.59 4.33 -13.61
N TYR A 182 -7.74 3.43 -12.63
CA TYR A 182 -6.66 2.96 -11.78
C TYR A 182 -6.56 1.43 -11.84
N GLU A 183 -5.35 0.92 -12.03
CA GLU A 183 -5.06 -0.51 -12.16
C GLU A 183 -4.11 -0.98 -11.05
N ILE A 184 -4.36 -2.17 -10.51
CA ILE A 184 -3.48 -2.77 -9.50
C ILE A 184 -2.36 -3.51 -10.23
N ARG A 185 -1.11 -3.10 -10.01
CA ARG A 185 0.07 -3.77 -10.58
C ARG A 185 0.98 -4.31 -9.49
N ALA A 186 1.55 -5.49 -9.73
CA ALA A 186 2.49 -6.15 -8.84
C ALA A 186 3.80 -6.48 -9.55
N TYR A 187 4.91 -5.92 -9.06
CA TYR A 187 6.24 -6.00 -9.66
C TYR A 187 7.16 -6.90 -8.86
N ALA A 188 8.11 -7.55 -9.53
CA ALA A 188 9.15 -8.31 -8.86
C ALA A 188 10.24 -7.41 -8.24
N SER A 189 10.41 -6.18 -8.74
CA SER A 189 11.39 -5.21 -8.22
C SER A 189 10.72 -3.90 -7.84
N TYR A 190 11.15 -3.30 -6.73
CA TYR A 190 10.69 -1.98 -6.29
C TYR A 190 11.12 -0.89 -7.28
N THR A 191 12.29 -1.04 -7.91
CA THR A 191 12.77 -0.07 -8.91
C THR A 191 11.89 -0.04 -10.14
N ASP A 192 11.32 -1.19 -10.54
CA ASP A 192 10.39 -1.25 -11.66
C ASP A 192 9.07 -0.60 -11.32
N ALA A 193 8.58 -0.86 -10.10
CA ALA A 193 7.37 -0.21 -9.60
C ALA A 193 7.55 1.31 -9.56
N LEU A 194 8.69 1.82 -9.08
CA LEU A 194 9.01 3.25 -9.07
C LEU A 194 9.12 3.83 -10.49
N ARG A 195 9.77 3.10 -11.41
CA ARG A 195 9.90 3.54 -12.79
C ARG A 195 8.55 3.62 -13.49
N ASP A 196 7.72 2.60 -13.37
CA ASP A 196 6.40 2.58 -14.00
C ASP A 196 5.48 3.63 -13.37
N SER A 197 5.58 3.84 -12.05
CA SER A 197 4.92 4.95 -11.36
C SER A 197 5.33 6.30 -11.96
N ALA A 198 6.63 6.55 -12.13
CA ALA A 198 7.13 7.79 -12.72
C ALA A 198 6.63 8.00 -14.16
N ILE A 199 6.62 6.96 -14.99
CA ILE A 199 6.06 7.01 -16.36
C ILE A 199 4.58 7.39 -16.29
N ALA A 200 3.78 6.68 -15.51
CA ALA A 200 2.35 6.93 -15.43
C ALA A 200 2.02 8.32 -14.86
N MET A 201 2.79 8.82 -13.90
CA MET A 201 2.61 10.18 -13.39
C MET A 201 2.88 11.24 -14.46
N THR A 202 3.93 11.06 -15.26
CA THR A 202 4.24 11.96 -16.38
C THR A 202 3.17 11.93 -17.46
N GLU A 203 2.68 10.73 -17.82
CA GLU A 203 1.71 10.57 -18.91
C GLU A 203 0.27 10.92 -18.51
N MET A 204 -0.11 10.63 -17.25
CA MET A 204 -1.50 10.69 -16.81
C MET A 204 -1.81 11.90 -15.92
N ASP A 205 -0.79 12.60 -15.39
CA ASP A 205 -0.93 13.69 -14.42
C ASP A 205 -1.78 13.33 -13.19
N LYS A 206 -1.62 12.10 -12.68
CA LYS A 206 -2.36 11.57 -11.52
C LYS A 206 -1.39 10.99 -10.49
N PRO A 207 -1.73 11.04 -9.19
CA PRO A 207 -0.92 10.41 -8.17
C PRO A 207 -0.95 8.88 -8.27
N VAL A 208 0.05 8.22 -7.70
CA VAL A 208 0.11 6.74 -7.58
C VAL A 208 -0.10 6.35 -6.13
N VAL A 209 -0.86 5.28 -5.86
CA VAL A 209 -0.99 4.73 -4.51
C VAL A 209 0.02 3.59 -4.35
N MET A 210 0.80 3.63 -3.27
CA MET A 210 1.80 2.62 -2.95
C MET A 210 1.39 1.85 -1.71
N PHE A 211 1.81 0.58 -1.61
CA PHE A 211 1.50 -0.28 -0.47
C PHE A 211 2.78 -0.73 0.27
N PRO A 212 3.39 0.18 1.07
CA PRO A 212 4.59 -0.11 1.86
C PRO A 212 4.30 -0.96 3.11
N TRP A 213 5.33 -1.18 3.93
CA TRP A 213 5.30 -2.00 5.16
C TRP A 213 4.76 -3.40 4.90
N TRP A 214 5.26 -4.02 3.83
CA TRP A 214 4.78 -5.31 3.32
C TRP A 214 3.28 -5.34 2.96
N GLY A 215 2.75 -4.20 2.53
CA GLY A 215 1.33 -4.04 2.22
C GLY A 215 0.45 -3.76 3.44
N ALA A 216 1.03 -3.57 4.64
CA ALA A 216 0.30 -3.19 5.85
C ALA A 216 -0.03 -1.69 5.92
N HIS A 217 0.52 -0.90 5.00
CA HIS A 217 0.35 0.55 4.97
C HIS A 217 0.08 1.06 3.58
N THR A 218 -0.33 2.32 3.47
CA THR A 218 -0.69 2.94 2.18
C THR A 218 -0.14 4.34 2.12
N TRP A 219 0.56 4.65 1.04
CA TRP A 219 1.14 5.95 0.74
C TRP A 219 0.59 6.50 -0.57
N VAL A 220 0.62 7.82 -0.74
CA VAL A 220 0.30 8.47 -2.02
C VAL A 220 1.55 9.14 -2.56
N MET A 221 2.04 8.65 -3.69
CA MET A 221 3.13 9.25 -4.45
C MET A 221 2.59 10.40 -5.30
N THR A 222 3.16 11.58 -5.08
CA THR A 222 2.72 12.87 -5.66
C THR A 222 3.79 13.51 -6.54
N GLY A 223 4.91 12.81 -6.74
CA GLY A 223 5.94 13.20 -7.70
C GLY A 223 7.19 12.32 -7.59
N PHE A 224 8.19 12.63 -8.39
CA PHE A 224 9.47 11.92 -8.42
C PHE A 224 10.62 12.80 -8.90
N ARG A 225 11.85 12.32 -8.66
CA ARG A 225 13.05 12.86 -9.30
C ARG A 225 13.80 11.77 -10.04
N ALA A 226 14.29 12.07 -11.25
CA ALA A 226 15.10 11.15 -12.04
C ALA A 226 16.25 11.87 -12.76
N ASP A 227 17.27 11.12 -13.17
CA ASP A 227 18.42 11.64 -13.93
C ASP A 227 18.07 11.98 -15.40
N ALA A 228 16.96 11.46 -15.89
CA ALA A 228 16.38 11.66 -17.21
C ALA A 228 14.87 11.38 -17.18
N ASP A 229 14.13 11.85 -18.19
CA ASP A 229 12.70 11.54 -18.35
C ASP A 229 12.49 10.03 -18.62
N PRO A 230 11.83 9.28 -17.71
CA PRO A 230 11.59 7.85 -17.88
C PRO A 230 10.73 7.47 -19.09
N THR A 231 9.93 8.40 -19.62
CA THR A 231 9.13 8.18 -20.84
C THR A 231 9.98 8.21 -22.12
N LEU A 232 11.13 8.88 -22.07
CA LEU A 232 12.02 9.07 -23.22
C LEU A 232 13.26 8.18 -23.16
N PHE A 233 13.73 7.84 -21.94
CA PHE A 233 14.96 7.09 -21.72
C PHE A 233 14.70 5.82 -20.91
N ALA A 234 14.87 4.66 -21.56
CA ALA A 234 14.68 3.33 -20.98
C ALA A 234 15.57 3.07 -19.75
N ASP A 235 16.73 3.74 -19.69
CA ASP A 235 17.73 3.62 -18.63
C ASP A 235 17.69 4.78 -17.62
N ALA A 236 16.67 5.65 -17.68
CA ALA A 236 16.46 6.68 -16.66
C ALA A 236 16.33 6.06 -15.26
N ALA A 237 17.09 6.58 -14.31
CA ALA A 237 17.09 6.16 -12.92
C ALA A 237 16.25 7.11 -12.06
N VAL A 238 15.16 6.58 -11.50
CA VAL A 238 14.38 7.28 -10.47
C VAL A 238 15.16 7.26 -9.16
N SER A 239 15.36 8.44 -8.57
CA SER A 239 16.16 8.65 -7.35
C SER A 239 15.33 8.72 -6.06
N GLY A 240 14.00 8.82 -6.19
CA GLY A 240 13.08 8.91 -5.06
C GLY A 240 11.72 9.45 -5.48
N ALA A 241 10.84 9.60 -4.49
CA ALA A 241 9.45 9.98 -4.66
C ALA A 241 9.03 11.06 -3.65
N TYR A 242 8.12 11.95 -4.03
CA TYR A 242 7.41 12.79 -3.05
C TYR A 242 6.21 12.01 -2.53
N VAL A 243 6.10 11.88 -1.21
CA VAL A 243 5.11 11.00 -0.57
C VAL A 243 4.20 11.76 0.39
N LEU A 244 2.92 11.40 0.38
CA LEU A 244 1.99 11.68 1.47
C LEU A 244 1.81 10.41 2.30
N ASP A 245 2.40 10.40 3.49
CA ASP A 245 2.24 9.32 4.47
C ASP A 245 1.09 9.64 5.44
N PRO A 246 -0.07 8.95 5.35
CA PRO A 246 -1.21 9.21 6.22
C PRO A 246 -0.93 8.89 7.70
N TRP A 247 0.18 8.21 8.02
CA TRP A 247 0.60 7.98 9.40
C TRP A 247 1.07 9.28 10.07
N TYR A 248 1.53 10.28 9.33
CA TYR A 248 1.99 11.55 9.92
C TYR A 248 0.87 12.28 10.67
N PRO A 249 1.12 12.82 11.89
CA PRO A 249 2.42 12.96 12.58
C PRO A 249 2.70 11.89 13.65
N ARG A 250 2.26 10.64 13.45
CA ARG A 250 2.35 9.57 14.44
C ARG A 250 3.73 8.89 14.41
N VAL A 251 4.02 8.10 15.45
CA VAL A 251 5.25 7.32 15.58
C VAL A 251 4.90 5.85 15.65
N SER A 252 5.42 5.07 14.72
CA SER A 252 5.35 3.61 14.72
C SER A 252 6.41 3.03 15.64
N SER A 253 6.06 2.00 16.40
CA SER A 253 7.03 1.23 17.20
C SER A 253 8.00 0.42 16.34
N ILE A 254 7.63 0.11 15.09
CA ILE A 254 8.43 -0.67 14.13
C ILE A 254 9.17 0.26 13.17
N TRP A 255 8.48 1.28 12.65
CA TRP A 255 8.97 2.13 11.57
C TRP A 255 9.39 3.54 12.03
N GLY A 256 9.29 3.86 13.31
CA GLY A 256 9.69 5.18 13.83
C GLY A 256 8.71 6.29 13.46
N ALA A 257 9.18 7.54 13.52
CA ALA A 257 8.38 8.70 13.13
C ALA A 257 8.20 8.70 11.61
N SER A 258 6.99 9.05 11.16
CA SER A 258 6.76 9.34 9.74
C SER A 258 7.14 10.78 9.41
N ASP A 259 7.49 10.99 8.15
CA ASP A 259 7.86 12.29 7.61
C ASP A 259 6.63 13.14 7.23
N GLY A 260 6.85 14.45 7.13
CA GLY A 260 5.77 15.40 6.81
C GLY A 260 5.23 15.25 5.38
N PRO A 261 4.06 15.87 5.09
CA PRO A 261 3.44 15.75 3.77
C PRO A 261 4.33 16.29 2.65
N GLY A 262 4.51 15.48 1.61
CA GLY A 262 5.29 15.84 0.43
C GLY A 262 6.80 15.77 0.67
N ASN A 263 7.24 15.09 1.73
CA ASN A 263 8.64 14.79 1.93
C ASN A 263 9.18 13.99 0.73
N PHE A 264 10.44 14.26 0.39
CA PHE A 264 11.11 13.52 -0.67
C PHE A 264 11.78 12.30 -0.05
N GLU A 265 11.20 11.13 -0.29
CA GLU A 265 11.75 9.85 0.10
C GLU A 265 12.77 9.40 -0.94
N ASP A 266 14.05 9.40 -0.57
CA ASP A 266 15.10 8.85 -1.42
C ASP A 266 15.05 7.31 -1.45
N LEU A 267 15.87 6.68 -2.28
CA LEU A 267 15.88 5.21 -2.40
C LEU A 267 16.17 4.49 -1.07
N ALA A 268 16.97 5.08 -0.17
CA ALA A 268 17.28 4.45 1.11
C ALA A 268 16.06 4.48 2.05
N GLU A 269 15.33 5.59 2.05
CA GLU A 269 14.13 5.77 2.85
C GLU A 269 12.94 4.97 2.29
N LEU A 270 12.82 4.91 0.96
CA LEU A 270 11.89 4.00 0.29
C LEU A 270 12.21 2.54 0.63
N GLU A 271 13.47 2.11 0.56
CA GLU A 271 13.89 0.76 0.96
C GLU A 271 13.59 0.47 2.43
N ARG A 272 13.75 1.46 3.31
CA ARG A 272 13.42 1.32 4.73
C ARG A 272 11.94 1.00 4.94
N ASN A 273 11.04 1.62 4.20
CA ASN A 273 9.59 1.47 4.37
C ASN A 273 8.96 0.47 3.38
N TRP A 274 9.64 0.13 2.30
CA TRP A 274 9.18 -0.77 1.27
C TRP A 274 10.29 -1.80 0.96
N PRO A 275 10.60 -2.68 1.93
CA PRO A 275 11.85 -3.42 1.93
C PRO A 275 11.97 -4.35 0.73
N ALA A 276 13.08 -4.22 -0.01
CA ALA A 276 13.35 -5.00 -1.20
C ALA A 276 14.14 -6.28 -0.99
N PHE A 277 14.65 -6.49 0.23
CA PHE A 277 15.45 -7.67 0.55
C PHE A 277 14.93 -8.50 1.73
N ALA A 278 13.97 -7.99 2.50
CA ALA A 278 13.49 -8.63 3.72
C ALA A 278 11.97 -8.73 3.74
N GLY A 279 11.46 -9.94 4.03
CA GLY A 279 10.07 -10.11 4.43
C GLY A 279 9.83 -9.67 5.89
N PRO A 280 8.57 -9.64 6.34
CA PRO A 280 8.26 -9.32 7.72
C PRO A 280 8.81 -10.39 8.68
N PRO A 281 9.14 -10.03 9.94
CA PRO A 281 9.51 -11.00 10.95
C PRO A 281 8.51 -12.17 11.06
N GLY A 282 8.99 -13.40 10.89
CA GLY A 282 8.18 -14.63 10.87
C GLY A 282 7.56 -15.00 9.52
N TYR A 283 7.83 -14.24 8.46
CA TYR A 283 7.41 -14.48 7.09
C TYR A 283 8.54 -14.26 6.08
N GLU A 284 9.79 -14.32 6.54
CA GLU A 284 10.99 -14.07 5.73
C GLU A 284 11.06 -14.98 4.49
N GLN A 285 10.44 -16.16 4.53
CA GLN A 285 10.34 -17.11 3.43
C GLN A 285 9.45 -16.66 2.27
N ILE A 286 8.53 -15.72 2.49
CA ILE A 286 7.66 -15.18 1.43
C ILE A 286 8.43 -14.16 0.58
N GLY A 287 9.41 -13.48 1.19
CA GLY A 287 10.29 -12.54 0.51
C GLY A 287 9.89 -11.07 0.75
N PRO A 288 10.54 -10.15 0.01
CA PRO A 288 10.30 -8.72 0.14
C PRO A 288 8.93 -8.27 -0.41
N GLY A 289 8.54 -7.03 -0.16
CA GLY A 289 7.28 -6.49 -0.70
C GLY A 289 6.02 -7.02 0.00
N TRP A 290 4.89 -7.10 -0.69
CA TRP A 290 3.59 -7.46 -0.11
C TRP A 290 3.66 -8.83 0.57
N THR A 291 3.32 -8.86 1.85
CA THR A 291 3.25 -10.06 2.66
C THR A 291 2.36 -9.77 3.85
N ARG A 292 1.31 -10.57 3.99
CA ARG A 292 0.23 -10.28 4.91
C ARG A 292 -0.03 -11.45 5.86
N PRO A 293 -0.27 -11.19 7.16
CA PRO A 293 -0.42 -12.26 8.14
C PRO A 293 -1.72 -13.04 8.02
N GLU A 294 -2.74 -12.48 7.35
CA GLU A 294 -4.05 -13.11 7.17
C GLU A 294 -4.04 -14.31 6.23
N GLY A 295 -3.09 -14.40 5.29
CA GLY A 295 -2.94 -15.57 4.40
C GLY A 295 -2.12 -15.28 3.15
N ALA A 296 -2.24 -16.18 2.16
CA ALA A 296 -1.48 -16.10 0.92
C ALA A 296 -2.27 -15.35 -0.17
N TYR A 297 -1.57 -14.47 -0.87
CA TYR A 297 -2.06 -13.72 -2.03
C TYR A 297 -1.20 -14.06 -3.24
N PRO A 298 -1.53 -15.09 -4.04
CA PRO A 298 -0.64 -15.62 -5.08
C PRO A 298 -0.11 -14.60 -6.09
N ASN A 299 -0.87 -13.53 -6.35
CA ASN A 299 -0.52 -12.48 -7.31
C ASN A 299 0.19 -11.27 -6.67
N ARG A 300 0.37 -11.26 -5.34
CA ARG A 300 0.94 -10.11 -4.60
C ARG A 300 2.10 -10.52 -3.70
N ASP A 301 2.04 -11.69 -3.08
CA ASP A 301 3.07 -12.17 -2.17
C ASP A 301 4.47 -12.11 -2.80
N GLY A 302 5.40 -11.46 -2.11
CA GLY A 302 6.78 -11.27 -2.59
C GLY A 302 6.94 -10.16 -3.63
N ARG A 303 5.93 -9.30 -3.85
CA ARG A 303 5.90 -8.30 -4.93
C ARG A 303 5.60 -6.89 -4.44
N PHE A 304 6.05 -5.90 -5.18
CA PHE A 304 5.78 -4.49 -4.93
C PHE A 304 4.45 -4.13 -5.58
N VAL A 305 3.43 -3.90 -4.75
CA VAL A 305 2.07 -3.60 -5.22
C VAL A 305 1.87 -2.10 -5.23
N ILE A 306 1.34 -1.59 -6.34
CA ILE A 306 0.91 -0.20 -6.50
C ILE A 306 -0.45 -0.15 -7.19
N LEU A 307 -1.14 0.97 -7.02
CA LEU A 307 -2.29 1.35 -7.82
C LEU A 307 -1.89 2.50 -8.73
N ILE A 308 -1.85 2.22 -10.03
CA ILE A 308 -1.31 3.12 -11.05
C ILE A 308 -2.43 3.72 -11.90
N PRO A 309 -2.40 5.02 -12.25
CA PRO A 309 -3.37 5.59 -13.17
C PRO A 309 -3.15 5.06 -14.60
N THR A 310 -4.24 4.80 -15.31
CA THR A 310 -4.26 4.32 -16.71
C THR A 310 -5.00 5.24 -17.66
N THR A 311 -5.56 6.33 -17.15
CA THR A 311 -6.23 7.39 -17.90
C THR A 311 -5.71 8.75 -17.47
N SER A 312 -5.67 9.71 -18.38
CA SER A 312 -5.30 11.10 -18.06
C SER A 312 -6.26 11.72 -17.06
N ARG A 313 -5.77 12.68 -16.28
CA ARG A 313 -6.55 13.46 -15.31
C ARG A 313 -7.81 14.11 -15.90
N ASP A 314 -7.74 14.55 -17.16
CA ASP A 314 -8.82 15.26 -17.86
C ASP A 314 -9.75 14.33 -18.68
N ALA A 315 -9.66 13.01 -18.51
CA ALA A 315 -10.43 12.02 -19.27
C ALA A 315 -11.90 11.90 -18.84
#